data_AF-R5AUV6-F1
#
_entry.id   AF-R5AUV6-F1
#
_cell.length_a   1.000
_cell.length_b   1.000
_cell.length_c   1.000
_cell.angle_alpha   90.00
_cell.angle_beta   90.00
_cell.angle_gamma   90.00
#
_symmetry.space_group_name_H-M   'P 1'
#
loop_
_entity.id
_entity.type
_entity.pdbx_description
1 polymer ?
#
loop_
_entity_poly.entity_id
_entity_poly.type
_entity_poly.pdbx_seq_one_letter_code
_entity_poly.pdbx_strand_id
1 'polypeptide(L)'
;MKKITYALMALATLGMSSCNEAAKLAENIEGTWSGAPERIIDDPSGSATVIESTTFAVDSTGKGGDMIIVSLISTTGQVQGSASIMQPLSVSAAAKAEILGKWQAVDDDEIHVSIDPRTLSVSVDPEGVVLTTNLLDNAAQATVASIKPQVAESVKSQITNVLQMRYASIKKIDDIDIKGNVMEYEINHKEYTASRQGPANM
;
A
#
# COMPACT_ATOMS: atom_id res chain seq x y z
N MET A 1 -2.20 -65.24 37.11
CA MET A 1 -3.39 -64.69 36.39
C MET A 1 -3.86 -63.48 37.19
N LYS A 2 -4.05 -62.25 36.71
CA LYS A 2 -3.79 -61.51 35.47
C LYS A 2 -3.45 -60.09 35.96
N LYS A 3 -2.35 -59.48 35.49
CA LYS A 3 -1.97 -58.10 35.82
C LYS A 3 -2.84 -57.16 34.98
N ILE A 4 -3.53 -56.22 35.63
CA ILE A 4 -4.33 -55.19 34.97
C ILE A 4 -3.38 -54.06 34.57
N THR A 5 -3.13 -53.93 33.28
CA THR A 5 -2.39 -52.85 32.65
C THR A 5 -3.32 -51.64 32.50
N TYR A 6 -3.00 -50.54 33.17
CA TYR A 6 -3.60 -49.23 32.89
C TYR A 6 -2.89 -48.63 31.66
N ALA A 7 -3.62 -48.52 30.55
CA ALA A 7 -3.17 -47.83 29.35
C ALA A 7 -3.28 -46.30 29.57
N LEU A 8 -2.17 -45.61 29.41
CA LEU A 8 -2.07 -44.15 29.51
C LEU A 8 -2.79 -43.52 28.31
N MET A 9 -3.82 -42.73 28.59
CA MET A 9 -4.53 -41.92 27.60
C MET A 9 -3.69 -40.68 27.33
N ALA A 10 -2.94 -40.65 26.22
CA ALA A 10 -2.27 -39.44 25.77
C ALA A 10 -3.34 -38.49 25.18
N LEU A 11 -3.74 -37.48 25.96
CA LEU A 11 -4.59 -36.40 25.47
C LEU A 11 -3.85 -35.58 24.42
N ALA A 12 -4.35 -35.59 23.19
CA ALA A 12 -4.04 -34.61 22.17
C ALA A 12 -4.53 -33.22 22.64
N THR A 13 -3.62 -32.35 23.07
CA THR A 13 -3.91 -30.97 23.49
C THR A 13 -3.33 -29.90 22.55
N LEU A 14 -2.85 -30.29 21.36
CA LEU A 14 -2.11 -29.39 20.46
C LEU A 14 -2.98 -28.53 19.52
N GLY A 15 -4.25 -28.28 19.83
CA GLY A 15 -5.18 -27.59 18.89
C GLY A 15 -5.73 -26.23 19.34
N MET A 16 -5.43 -25.76 20.55
CA MET A 16 -6.10 -24.57 21.12
C MET A 16 -5.24 -23.31 21.21
N SER A 17 -3.92 -23.38 20.99
CA SER A 17 -3.04 -22.20 21.05
C SER A 17 -3.13 -21.33 19.79
N SER A 18 -3.11 -21.91 18.59
CA SER A 18 -3.12 -21.12 17.34
C SER A 18 -4.39 -20.31 17.14
N CYS A 19 -5.54 -20.79 17.63
CA CYS A 19 -6.79 -20.05 17.56
C CYS A 19 -6.77 -18.75 18.38
N ASN A 20 -6.00 -18.73 19.47
CA ASN A 20 -5.87 -17.57 20.33
C ASN A 20 -4.87 -16.56 19.76
N GLU A 21 -3.76 -17.05 19.22
CA GLU A 21 -2.71 -16.18 18.67
C GLU A 21 -3.18 -15.39 17.43
N ALA A 22 -3.87 -16.02 16.48
CA ALA A 22 -4.43 -15.30 15.33
C ALA A 22 -5.45 -14.22 15.72
N ALA A 23 -6.25 -14.46 16.76
CA ALA A 23 -7.19 -13.46 17.26
C ALA A 23 -6.46 -12.28 17.94
N LYS A 24 -5.40 -12.59 18.69
CA LYS A 24 -4.55 -11.58 19.34
C LYS A 24 -3.77 -10.74 18.34
N LEU A 25 -3.22 -11.34 17.29
CA LEU A 25 -2.61 -10.61 16.19
C LEU A 25 -3.63 -9.69 15.53
N ALA A 26 -4.84 -10.19 15.26
CA ALA A 26 -5.89 -9.40 14.64
C ALA A 26 -6.31 -8.18 15.48
N GLU A 27 -6.43 -8.34 16.80
CA GLU A 27 -6.67 -7.24 17.74
C GLU A 27 -5.53 -6.21 17.70
N ASN A 28 -4.26 -6.66 17.68
CA ASN A 28 -3.11 -5.76 17.65
C ASN A 28 -2.98 -5.01 16.32
N ILE A 29 -3.29 -5.64 15.18
CA ILE A 29 -3.20 -5.03 13.85
C ILE A 29 -4.33 -4.02 13.61
N GLU A 30 -5.49 -4.18 14.24
CA GLU A 30 -6.66 -3.32 14.01
C GLU A 30 -6.30 -1.83 14.06
N GLY A 31 -6.81 -1.06 13.10
CA GLY A 31 -6.59 0.37 12.97
C GLY A 31 -5.78 0.73 11.73
N THR A 32 -5.26 1.97 11.71
CA THR A 32 -4.56 2.53 10.54
C THR A 32 -3.07 2.63 10.79
N TRP A 33 -2.28 2.20 9.81
CA TRP A 33 -0.82 2.17 9.85
C TRP A 33 -0.24 2.86 8.63
N SER A 34 0.66 3.82 8.83
CA SER A 34 1.33 4.54 7.73
C SER A 34 2.78 4.06 7.59
N GLY A 35 3.11 3.56 6.41
CA GLY A 35 4.45 3.10 6.06
C GLY A 35 5.43 4.25 5.80
N ALA A 36 6.72 3.91 5.76
CA ALA A 36 7.75 4.83 5.29
C ALA A 36 7.62 5.12 3.78
N PRO A 37 8.15 6.25 3.27
CA PRO A 37 8.18 6.52 1.84
C PRO A 37 8.96 5.47 1.04
N GLU A 38 8.38 5.00 -0.05
CA GLU A 38 8.98 4.01 -0.95
C GLU A 38 9.05 4.50 -2.40
N ARG A 39 10.15 4.18 -3.11
CA ARG A 39 10.25 4.41 -4.56
C ARG A 39 9.47 3.32 -5.31
N ILE A 40 8.52 3.72 -6.15
CA ILE A 40 7.72 2.82 -7.00
C ILE A 40 8.01 2.97 -8.49
N ILE A 41 8.62 4.10 -8.89
CA ILE A 41 9.19 4.33 -10.22
C ILE A 41 10.58 4.92 -10.00
N ASP A 42 11.58 4.37 -10.68
CA ASP A 42 12.96 4.83 -10.65
C ASP A 42 13.63 4.55 -11.99
N ASP A 43 13.37 5.42 -12.97
CA ASP A 43 13.92 5.29 -14.30
C ASP A 43 14.53 6.63 -14.78
N PRO A 44 15.33 6.63 -15.87
CA PRO A 44 15.95 7.85 -16.36
C PRO A 44 14.96 8.93 -16.85
N SER A 45 13.69 8.57 -17.08
CA SER A 45 12.64 9.46 -17.56
C SER A 45 11.72 10.00 -16.45
N GLY A 46 11.79 9.42 -15.25
CA GLY A 46 11.05 9.88 -14.09
C GLY A 46 11.22 9.03 -12.84
N SER A 47 10.70 9.55 -11.73
CA SER A 47 10.66 8.85 -10.46
C SER A 47 9.35 9.13 -9.73
N ALA A 48 8.87 8.15 -8.97
CA ALA A 48 7.70 8.30 -8.12
C ALA A 48 7.97 7.67 -6.75
N THR A 49 7.58 8.39 -5.71
CA THR A 49 7.61 7.94 -4.31
C THR A 49 6.19 7.85 -3.78
N VAL A 50 5.90 6.79 -3.02
CA VAL A 50 4.61 6.53 -2.39
C VAL A 50 4.75 6.50 -0.87
N ILE A 51 3.74 7.02 -0.17
CA ILE A 51 3.49 6.75 1.24
C ILE A 51 2.14 6.05 1.31
N GLU A 52 2.10 4.85 1.87
CA GLU A 52 0.88 4.05 2.00
C GLU A 52 0.38 4.11 3.44
N SER A 53 -0.94 4.25 3.60
CA SER A 53 -1.65 4.08 4.86
C SER A 53 -2.65 2.94 4.70
N THR A 54 -2.49 1.89 5.49
CA THR A 54 -3.35 0.72 5.47
C THR A 54 -4.22 0.72 6.71
N THR A 55 -5.53 0.65 6.52
CA THR A 55 -6.51 0.49 7.59
C THR A 55 -7.00 -0.95 7.60
N PHE A 56 -6.87 -1.62 8.74
CA PHE A 56 -7.39 -2.95 9.00
C PHE A 56 -8.60 -2.85 9.93
N ALA A 57 -9.76 -3.29 9.46
CA ALA A 57 -10.96 -3.43 10.28
C ALA A 57 -11.14 -4.92 10.64
N VAL A 58 -11.46 -5.19 11.90
CA VAL A 58 -11.79 -6.54 12.37
C VAL A 58 -13.30 -6.74 12.28
N ASP A 59 -13.71 -7.83 11.64
CA ASP A 59 -15.11 -8.24 11.53
C ASP A 59 -15.53 -9.14 12.71
N SER A 60 -16.75 -9.68 12.65
CA SER A 60 -17.31 -10.51 13.72
C SER A 60 -16.59 -11.86 13.93
N THR A 61 -15.70 -12.26 13.03
CA THR A 61 -14.86 -13.45 13.21
C THR A 61 -13.73 -13.22 14.21
N GLY A 62 -13.38 -11.95 14.48
CA GLY A 62 -12.31 -11.57 15.39
C GLY A 62 -10.90 -11.92 14.89
N LYS A 63 -10.75 -12.25 13.61
CA LYS A 63 -9.46 -12.72 13.05
C LYS A 63 -9.11 -12.11 11.70
N GLY A 64 -9.93 -11.21 11.18
CA GLY A 64 -9.77 -10.63 9.86
C GLY A 64 -10.90 -9.67 9.56
N GLY A 65 -10.94 -9.17 8.35
CA GLY A 65 -12.01 -8.30 7.90
C GLY A 65 -11.64 -7.51 6.66
N ASP A 66 -12.20 -6.31 6.55
CA ASP A 66 -11.94 -5.41 5.44
C ASP A 66 -10.63 -4.64 5.64
N MET A 67 -9.97 -4.36 4.53
CA MET A 67 -8.74 -3.58 4.47
C MET A 67 -8.88 -2.47 3.42
N ILE A 68 -8.39 -1.28 3.74
CA ILE A 68 -8.31 -0.15 2.81
C ILE A 68 -6.85 0.30 2.77
N ILE A 69 -6.30 0.48 1.57
CA ILE A 69 -4.98 1.08 1.38
C ILE A 69 -5.18 2.43 0.69
N VAL A 70 -4.72 3.50 1.34
CA VAL A 70 -4.68 4.85 0.78
C VAL A 70 -3.24 5.23 0.52
N SER A 71 -2.94 5.66 -0.70
CA SER A 71 -1.59 6.03 -1.11
C SER A 71 -1.51 7.51 -1.46
N LEU A 72 -0.47 8.17 -0.99
CA LEU A 72 -0.06 9.48 -1.45
C LEU A 72 1.19 9.33 -2.30
N ILE A 73 1.11 9.74 -3.55
CA ILE A 73 2.19 9.59 -4.53
C ILE A 73 2.71 10.98 -4.91
N SER A 74 4.02 11.15 -4.90
CA SER A 74 4.71 12.26 -5.53
C SER A 74 5.50 11.74 -6.73
N THR A 75 5.36 12.38 -7.87
CA THR A 75 6.04 11.98 -9.11
C THR A 75 6.71 13.17 -9.78
N THR A 76 7.88 12.90 -10.35
CA THR A 76 8.64 13.84 -11.18
C THR A 76 9.07 13.13 -12.45
N GLY A 77 9.06 13.82 -13.59
CA GLY A 77 9.54 13.21 -14.84
C GLY A 77 9.68 14.21 -15.97
N GLN A 78 9.88 13.69 -17.18
CA GLN A 78 9.95 14.49 -18.39
C GLN A 78 8.87 14.08 -19.38
N VAL A 79 8.16 15.06 -19.93
CA VAL A 79 7.27 14.85 -21.07
C VAL A 79 7.97 15.39 -22.31
N GLN A 80 8.05 14.57 -23.36
CA GLN A 80 8.60 15.03 -24.63
C GLN A 80 7.76 16.18 -25.18
N GLY A 81 8.44 17.20 -25.65
CA GLY A 81 7.80 18.33 -26.31
C GLY A 81 7.01 17.91 -27.55
N SER A 82 5.91 18.60 -27.83
CA SER A 82 5.12 18.40 -29.05
C SER A 82 5.68 19.21 -30.22
N ALA A 83 5.08 19.13 -31.41
CA ALA A 83 5.46 20.00 -32.54
C ALA A 83 5.39 21.51 -32.20
N SER A 84 4.61 21.89 -31.17
CA SER A 84 4.48 23.27 -30.66
C SER A 84 5.45 23.59 -29.51
N ILE A 85 6.11 22.61 -28.92
CA ILE A 85 7.02 22.75 -27.78
C ILE A 85 8.31 22.00 -28.12
N MET A 86 9.33 22.69 -28.59
CA MET A 86 10.54 22.06 -29.15
C MET A 86 11.48 21.41 -28.12
N GLN A 87 11.20 21.53 -26.81
CA GLN A 87 12.07 21.04 -25.74
C GLN A 87 11.29 20.20 -24.70
N PRO A 88 11.94 19.20 -24.07
CA PRO A 88 11.32 18.43 -22.99
C PRO A 88 10.85 19.33 -21.85
N LEU A 89 9.68 19.00 -21.29
CA LEU A 89 9.11 19.69 -20.14
C LEU A 89 9.33 18.86 -18.88
N SER A 90 9.82 19.50 -17.82
CA SER A 90 9.86 18.85 -16.52
C SER A 90 8.49 18.87 -15.87
N VAL A 91 8.02 17.72 -15.41
CA VAL A 91 6.72 17.53 -14.78
C VAL A 91 6.92 17.18 -13.32
N SER A 92 6.12 17.79 -12.46
CA SER A 92 5.91 17.35 -11.08
C SER A 92 4.41 17.26 -10.82
N ALA A 93 3.97 16.18 -10.19
CA ALA A 93 2.57 15.97 -9.85
C ALA A 93 2.44 15.20 -8.53
N ALA A 94 1.27 15.34 -7.91
CA ALA A 94 0.84 14.53 -6.79
C ALA A 94 -0.40 13.73 -7.18
N ALA A 95 -0.48 12.49 -6.69
CA ALA A 95 -1.64 11.64 -6.87
C ALA A 95 -2.09 11.07 -5.53
N LYS A 96 -3.39 10.79 -5.43
CA LYS A 96 -3.96 9.97 -4.36
C LYS A 96 -4.50 8.69 -4.99
N ALA A 97 -4.20 7.55 -4.37
CA ALA A 97 -4.83 6.28 -4.73
C ALA A 97 -5.56 5.67 -3.54
N GLU A 98 -6.59 4.89 -3.82
CA GLU A 98 -7.33 4.10 -2.85
C GLU A 98 -7.65 2.73 -3.47
N ILE A 99 -7.47 1.67 -2.68
CA ILE A 99 -7.81 0.30 -3.08
C ILE A 99 -8.34 -0.48 -1.88
N LEU A 100 -9.30 -1.35 -2.14
CA LEU A 100 -9.98 -2.15 -1.13
C LEU A 100 -9.49 -3.60 -1.19
N GLY A 101 -9.52 -4.26 -0.04
CA GLY A 101 -9.20 -5.66 0.10
C GLY A 101 -9.81 -6.28 1.33
N LYS A 102 -9.41 -7.52 1.57
CA LYS A 102 -9.68 -8.28 2.77
C LYS A 102 -8.38 -8.84 3.34
N TRP A 103 -8.37 -9.09 4.63
CA TRP A 103 -7.24 -9.67 5.32
C TRP A 103 -7.71 -10.68 6.35
N GLN A 104 -6.82 -11.60 6.73
CA GLN A 104 -7.09 -12.66 7.68
C GLN A 104 -5.79 -13.04 8.39
N ALA A 105 -5.75 -12.95 9.72
CA ALA A 105 -4.67 -13.49 10.53
C ALA A 105 -4.67 -15.02 10.46
N VAL A 106 -3.46 -15.58 10.30
CA VAL A 106 -3.19 -17.01 10.15
C VAL A 106 -2.64 -17.58 11.46
N ASP A 107 -1.70 -16.88 12.09
CA ASP A 107 -1.07 -17.21 13.38
C ASP A 107 -0.66 -15.93 14.16
N ASP A 108 0.41 -15.98 14.97
CA ASP A 108 0.87 -14.87 15.81
C ASP A 108 1.55 -13.71 15.06
N ASP A 109 2.06 -13.93 13.85
CA ASP A 109 2.81 -12.91 13.10
C ASP A 109 2.54 -12.89 11.58
N GLU A 110 1.63 -13.74 11.07
CA GLU A 110 1.27 -13.82 9.65
C GLU A 110 -0.18 -13.42 9.37
N ILE A 111 -0.39 -12.61 8.33
CA ILE A 111 -1.71 -12.40 7.72
C ILE A 111 -1.72 -12.69 6.21
N HIS A 112 -2.82 -13.29 5.76
CA HIS A 112 -3.14 -13.37 4.33
C HIS A 112 -3.93 -12.14 3.87
N VAL A 113 -3.65 -11.66 2.67
CA VAL A 113 -4.35 -10.53 2.06
C VAL A 113 -4.91 -10.86 0.68
N SER A 114 -6.10 -10.31 0.42
CA SER A 114 -6.78 -10.39 -0.87
C SER A 114 -7.20 -8.98 -1.28
N ILE A 115 -6.39 -8.35 -2.12
CA ILE A 115 -6.63 -6.99 -2.63
C ILE A 115 -7.42 -7.11 -3.94
N ASP A 116 -8.51 -6.35 -4.09
CA ASP A 116 -9.32 -6.36 -5.31
C ASP A 116 -8.84 -5.25 -6.28
N PRO A 117 -8.11 -5.59 -7.36
CA PRO A 117 -7.56 -4.61 -8.29
C PRO A 117 -8.64 -3.81 -9.03
N ARG A 118 -9.88 -4.31 -9.07
CA ARG A 118 -11.01 -3.61 -9.70
C ARG A 118 -11.49 -2.41 -8.88
N THR A 119 -11.10 -2.34 -7.61
CA THR A 119 -11.45 -1.24 -6.71
C THR A 119 -10.43 -0.11 -6.72
N LEU A 120 -9.28 -0.29 -7.39
CA LEU A 120 -8.24 0.74 -7.47
C LEU A 120 -8.79 2.01 -8.12
N SER A 121 -8.78 3.09 -7.36
CA SER A 121 -9.08 4.43 -7.83
C SER A 121 -7.84 5.30 -7.69
N VAL A 122 -7.45 5.99 -8.76
CA VAL A 122 -6.32 6.93 -8.76
C VAL A 122 -6.82 8.30 -9.21
N SER A 123 -6.51 9.33 -8.44
CA SER A 123 -6.79 10.73 -8.77
C SER A 123 -5.49 11.53 -8.83
N VAL A 124 -5.40 12.39 -9.84
CA VAL A 124 -4.34 13.39 -10.01
C VAL A 124 -5.05 14.71 -10.17
N ASP A 125 -4.68 15.72 -9.39
CA ASP A 125 -5.21 17.08 -9.55
C ASP A 125 -4.48 17.76 -10.71
N PRO A 126 -5.16 18.07 -11.84
CA PRO A 126 -4.54 18.74 -12.98
C PRO A 126 -4.00 20.13 -12.62
N GLU A 127 -4.61 20.82 -11.65
CA GLU A 127 -4.15 22.14 -11.18
C GLU A 127 -2.86 22.01 -10.35
N GLY A 128 -2.72 20.90 -9.63
CA GLY A 128 -1.51 20.51 -8.91
C GLY A 128 -0.35 20.05 -9.80
N VAL A 129 -0.56 19.90 -11.12
CA VAL A 129 0.51 19.58 -12.07
C VAL A 129 1.35 20.83 -12.35
N VAL A 130 2.64 20.71 -12.04
CA VAL A 130 3.65 21.73 -12.31
C VAL A 130 4.43 21.33 -13.54
N LEU A 131 4.41 22.20 -14.56
CA LEU A 131 5.18 22.07 -15.78
C LEU A 131 6.23 23.19 -15.79
N THR A 132 7.51 22.80 -15.67
CA THR A 132 8.62 23.76 -15.70
C THR A 132 9.25 23.77 -17.09
N THR A 133 9.41 24.98 -17.63
CA THR A 133 9.96 25.22 -18.97
C THR A 133 10.94 26.39 -18.91
N ASN A 134 11.95 26.39 -19.78
CA ASN A 134 12.87 27.54 -19.94
C ASN A 134 12.34 28.58 -20.96
N LEU A 135 11.04 28.57 -21.28
CA LEU A 135 10.46 29.45 -22.30
C LEU A 135 10.19 30.84 -21.70
N LEU A 136 10.77 31.88 -22.33
CA LEU A 136 10.62 33.29 -21.95
C LEU A 136 9.38 33.97 -22.57
N ASP A 137 8.53 33.22 -23.29
CA ASP A 137 7.43 33.76 -24.10
C ASP A 137 6.04 33.42 -23.51
N ASN A 138 5.14 34.40 -23.49
CA ASN A 138 3.76 34.28 -23.01
C ASN A 138 2.91 33.32 -23.87
N ALA A 139 3.22 33.19 -25.18
CA ALA A 139 2.54 32.23 -26.06
C ALA A 139 2.85 30.76 -25.67
N ALA A 140 4.07 30.51 -25.17
CA ALA A 140 4.45 29.21 -24.66
C ALA A 140 3.71 28.86 -23.35
N GLN A 141 3.47 29.83 -22.47
CA GLN A 141 2.76 29.60 -21.21
C GLN A 141 1.30 29.17 -21.42
N ALA A 142 0.59 29.80 -22.37
CA ALA A 142 -0.78 29.40 -22.72
C ALA A 142 -0.84 27.97 -23.30
N THR A 143 0.18 27.58 -24.07
CA THR A 143 0.32 26.21 -24.62
C THR A 143 0.64 25.19 -23.52
N VAL A 144 1.42 25.57 -22.50
CA VAL A 144 1.72 24.72 -21.34
C VAL A 144 0.47 24.50 -20.48
N ALA A 145 -0.35 25.53 -20.28
CA ALA A 145 -1.60 25.41 -19.53
C ALA A 145 -2.59 24.47 -20.21
N SER A 146 -2.68 24.49 -21.55
CA SER A 146 -3.64 23.65 -22.29
C SER A 146 -3.30 22.15 -22.28
N ILE A 147 -2.04 21.78 -22.07
CA ILE A 147 -1.61 20.37 -22.02
C ILE A 147 -1.66 19.76 -20.61
N LYS A 148 -1.81 20.56 -19.54
CA LYS A 148 -1.88 20.05 -18.17
C LYS A 148 -2.88 18.90 -17.96
N PRO A 149 -4.12 18.95 -18.49
CA PRO A 149 -5.07 17.84 -18.34
C PRO A 149 -4.59 16.54 -18.99
N GLN A 150 -3.93 16.63 -20.15
CA GLN A 150 -3.39 15.47 -20.85
C GLN A 150 -2.20 14.87 -20.10
N VAL A 151 -1.33 15.73 -19.54
CA VAL A 151 -0.23 15.29 -18.68
C VAL A 151 -0.76 14.62 -17.42
N ALA A 152 -1.77 15.19 -16.76
CA ALA A 152 -2.39 14.61 -15.57
C ALA A 152 -2.96 13.20 -15.85
N GLU A 153 -3.63 13.00 -16.98
CA GLU A 153 -4.15 11.68 -17.37
C GLU A 153 -3.03 10.68 -17.70
N SER A 154 -1.94 11.14 -18.34
CA SER A 154 -0.76 10.29 -18.57
C SER A 154 -0.12 9.85 -17.26
N VAL A 155 0.06 10.78 -16.31
CA VAL A 155 0.59 10.50 -14.97
C VAL A 155 -0.32 9.52 -14.24
N LYS A 156 -1.65 9.75 -14.27
CA LYS A 156 -2.64 8.85 -13.67
C LYS A 156 -2.52 7.44 -14.24
N SER A 157 -2.42 7.29 -15.55
CA SER A 157 -2.29 5.98 -16.22
C SER A 157 -1.01 5.25 -15.78
N GLN A 158 0.13 5.95 -15.75
CA GLN A 158 1.41 5.38 -15.29
C GLN A 158 1.35 4.91 -13.84
N ILE A 159 0.85 5.76 -12.93
CA ILE A 159 0.68 5.43 -11.51
C ILE A 159 -0.28 4.25 -11.35
N THR A 160 -1.39 4.23 -12.09
CA THR A 160 -2.37 3.14 -12.04
C THR A 160 -1.72 1.81 -12.39
N ASN A 161 -0.95 1.74 -13.48
CA ASN A 161 -0.29 0.50 -13.91
C ASN A 161 0.71 -0.02 -12.87
N VAL A 162 1.53 0.88 -12.30
CA VAL A 162 2.53 0.52 -11.29
C VAL A 162 1.87 0.02 -10.01
N LEU A 163 0.82 0.70 -9.53
CA LEU A 163 0.10 0.29 -8.34
C LEU A 163 -0.66 -1.03 -8.55
N GLN A 164 -1.23 -1.27 -9.73
CA GLN A 164 -1.85 -2.57 -10.05
C GLN A 164 -0.86 -3.71 -9.93
N MET A 165 0.34 -3.57 -10.47
CA MET A 165 1.38 -4.61 -10.36
C MET A 165 1.86 -4.79 -8.92
N ARG A 166 2.10 -3.68 -8.20
CA ARG A 166 2.50 -3.71 -6.79
C ARG A 166 1.47 -4.46 -5.95
N TYR A 167 0.21 -4.06 -5.98
CA TYR A 167 -0.84 -4.69 -5.17
C TYR A 167 -1.17 -6.12 -5.61
N ALA A 168 -1.04 -6.44 -6.89
CA ALA A 168 -1.19 -7.82 -7.35
C ALA A 168 -0.12 -8.76 -6.78
N SER A 169 1.07 -8.23 -6.43
CA SER A 169 2.16 -9.02 -5.84
C SER A 169 2.01 -9.28 -4.34
N ILE A 170 1.14 -8.55 -3.64
CA ILE A 170 0.93 -8.72 -2.21
C ILE A 170 -0.11 -9.82 -2.00
N LYS A 171 0.27 -10.89 -1.31
CA LYS A 171 -0.59 -12.02 -0.94
C LYS A 171 -0.57 -12.31 0.55
N LYS A 172 0.50 -11.89 1.20
CA LYS A 172 0.84 -12.21 2.57
C LYS A 172 1.67 -11.08 3.16
N ILE A 173 1.51 -10.85 4.45
CA ILE A 173 2.36 -9.99 5.25
C ILE A 173 2.84 -10.87 6.41
N ASP A 174 4.16 -11.01 6.53
CA ASP A 174 4.85 -11.94 7.42
C ASP A 174 5.64 -11.20 8.49
N ASP A 175 6.14 -11.95 9.48
CA ASP A 175 7.05 -11.47 10.53
C ASP A 175 6.56 -10.17 11.19
N ILE A 176 5.24 -10.09 11.44
CA ILE A 176 4.60 -8.91 12.02
C ILE A 176 4.97 -8.79 13.51
N ASP A 177 5.78 -7.78 13.84
CA ASP A 177 6.13 -7.42 15.21
C ASP A 177 5.65 -6.01 15.54
N ILE A 178 4.76 -5.90 16.54
CA ILE A 178 4.15 -4.64 16.95
C ILE A 178 4.67 -4.24 18.34
N LYS A 179 5.39 -3.11 18.39
CA LYS A 179 5.92 -2.51 19.61
C LYS A 179 5.35 -1.11 19.80
N GLY A 180 4.27 -1.03 20.57
CA GLY A 180 3.55 0.22 20.81
C GLY A 180 2.90 0.74 19.53
N ASN A 181 3.41 1.85 18.99
CA ASN A 181 2.89 2.49 17.78
C ASN A 181 3.71 2.17 16.52
N VAL A 182 4.66 1.25 16.60
CA VAL A 182 5.49 0.83 15.46
C VAL A 182 5.18 -0.63 15.14
N MET A 183 5.00 -0.92 13.86
CA MET A 183 4.90 -2.26 13.29
C MET A 183 6.09 -2.48 12.36
N GLU A 184 6.86 -3.53 12.60
CA GLU A 184 7.80 -4.12 11.66
C GLU A 184 7.10 -5.30 10.98
N TYR A 185 7.31 -5.49 9.68
CA TYR A 185 6.70 -6.57 8.91
C TYR A 185 7.44 -6.84 7.61
N GLU A 186 7.23 -8.02 7.04
CA GLU A 186 7.80 -8.47 5.78
C GLU A 186 6.73 -8.61 4.69
N ILE A 187 7.03 -8.15 3.47
CA ILE A 187 6.29 -8.51 2.26
C ILE A 187 7.30 -8.97 1.20
N ASN A 188 7.15 -10.20 0.72
CA ASN A 188 8.00 -10.77 -0.33
C ASN A 188 9.51 -10.69 0.00
N HIS A 189 9.93 -11.06 1.23
CA HIS A 189 11.34 -11.02 1.67
C HIS A 189 11.96 -9.64 1.74
N LYS A 190 11.13 -8.61 1.86
CA LYS A 190 11.56 -7.23 2.12
C LYS A 190 10.90 -6.76 3.41
N GLU A 191 11.71 -6.21 4.28
CA GLU A 191 11.29 -5.62 5.55
C GLU A 191 10.70 -4.21 5.34
N TYR A 192 9.71 -3.89 6.15
CA TYR A 192 9.00 -2.62 6.17
C TYR A 192 8.72 -2.20 7.61
N THR A 193 8.49 -0.91 7.77
CA THR A 193 8.06 -0.31 9.04
C THR A 193 6.83 0.56 8.79
N ALA A 194 5.85 0.48 9.67
CA ALA A 194 4.72 1.40 9.71
C ALA A 194 4.48 1.95 11.11
N SER A 195 3.92 3.16 11.16
CA SER A 195 3.53 3.83 12.39
C SER A 195 2.02 3.93 12.51
N ARG A 196 1.48 3.59 13.67
CA ARG A 196 0.04 3.69 13.97
C ARG A 196 -0.43 5.14 13.84
N GLN A 197 -1.57 5.33 13.18
CA GLN A 197 -2.24 6.62 13.01
C GLN A 197 -3.41 6.71 13.98
N GLY A 198 -3.36 7.66 14.91
CA GLY A 198 -4.35 7.81 15.99
C GLY A 198 -4.00 6.99 17.24
N PRO A 199 -4.80 7.11 18.32
CA PRO A 199 -4.58 6.36 19.55
C PRO A 199 -4.77 4.85 19.30
N ALA A 200 -3.97 4.01 19.96
CA ALA A 200 -4.28 2.59 20.06
C ALA A 200 -5.65 2.42 20.73
N ASN A 201 -6.50 1.53 20.20
CA ASN A 201 -7.72 1.16 20.90
C ASN A 201 -7.29 0.61 22.27
N MET A 202 -7.68 1.31 23.34
CA MET A 202 -7.44 0.93 24.75
C MET A 202 -8.57 0.06 25.27
#